data_AF-A0A9P5SBT2-F1
#
_entry.id   AF-A0A9P5SBT2-F1
#
_cell.length_a   1.000
_cell.length_b   1.000
_cell.length_c   1.000
_cell.angle_alpha   90.00
_cell.angle_beta   90.00
_cell.angle_gamma   90.00
#
_symmetry.space_group_name_H-M   'P 1'
#
loop_
_entity.id
_entity.type
_entity.pdbx_description
1 polymer ?
#
loop_
_entity_poly.entity_id
_entity_poly.type
_entity_poly.pdbx_seq_one_letter_code
_entity_poly.pdbx_strand_id
1 'polypeptide(L)'
;MLTRALAHAATAQDTAAFAAKTPAMPTSTLPKRGITLSKLGFGAYRVKDTQDAHRRALEKAVASGVNVIDTSAHFGYGASETFIGKTLKDILASKPGLRREQFVIVSKAGFVLPQTPAFPAEVLGHVPSYAKIGDNSYHSIHPTFLKDQITASLARLQLDTLDVFLLNHPERMLGDRQSAYSKPKLYKEIAEAFAYLDTEVATGRIGGYGLCSNALHIPTTEDHLSLKALVNTRGDFGWKLENFVAVQVPLNLFERDLVTDVFPSKSFAREAKEHKIFVFTNRPLNAIGGGQIVTLENRNHLDRKNMNSKLLDTLGLSFQSLAEMELDIKEMIVEESIALKFIWSEILSENLPRLSANYFAARHYLEKEVLPAIDRDLKVLEDSTNDHTQDQEDKDSVISWIDRYRREARTLVTDIASFCQIDSDKRNDELNLVLGLICKNFVSDAGLDAVADIGSPLSVKAIQYCVAQENVGCTLVGMRTPEYVHDAVVAAEASHRLTKEDLKAVAQCPLLLAVNADK
;
A
#
# COMPACT_ATOMS: atom_id res chain seq x y z
N MET A 1 -23.26 26.57 -2.31
CA MET A 1 -23.10 26.56 -3.79
C MET A 1 -22.89 25.12 -4.23
N LEU A 2 -23.79 24.54 -5.01
CA LEU A 2 -23.57 23.23 -5.64
C LEU A 2 -22.42 23.39 -6.65
N THR A 3 -21.25 22.88 -6.29
CA THR A 3 -20.05 22.92 -7.13
C THR A 3 -20.29 22.03 -8.36
N ARG A 4 -20.40 22.63 -9.56
CA ARG A 4 -20.63 21.93 -10.84
C ARG A 4 -19.54 20.87 -11.11
N ALA A 5 -19.92 19.69 -11.59
CA ALA A 5 -18.99 18.63 -11.98
C ALA A 5 -18.05 19.09 -13.11
N LEU A 6 -16.84 18.54 -13.15
CA LEU A 6 -15.93 18.65 -14.29
C LEU A 6 -16.43 17.71 -15.38
N ALA A 7 -16.90 18.31 -16.47
CA ALA A 7 -17.29 17.58 -17.66
C ALA A 7 -16.07 17.05 -18.42
N HIS A 8 -16.30 16.06 -19.27
CA HIS A 8 -15.35 15.47 -20.22
C HIS A 8 -14.35 14.45 -19.64
N ALA A 9 -13.95 13.51 -20.50
CA ALA A 9 -12.92 12.49 -20.25
C ALA A 9 -11.56 12.95 -20.79
N ALA A 10 -10.49 12.25 -20.41
CA ALA A 10 -9.19 12.39 -21.04
C ALA A 10 -9.28 12.18 -22.57
N THR A 11 -8.67 13.07 -23.35
CA THR A 11 -8.62 12.91 -24.81
C THR A 11 -7.19 12.65 -25.31
N ALA A 12 -7.06 11.98 -26.45
CA ALA A 12 -5.76 11.70 -27.07
C ALA A 12 -4.99 13.00 -27.37
N GLN A 13 -5.69 14.02 -27.87
CA GLN A 13 -5.11 15.31 -28.20
C GLN A 13 -4.62 16.04 -26.95
N ASP A 14 -5.46 16.13 -25.91
CA ASP A 14 -5.14 16.93 -24.72
C ASP A 14 -4.07 16.28 -23.85
N THR A 15 -4.14 14.95 -23.68
CA THR A 15 -3.11 14.21 -22.95
C THR A 15 -1.75 14.26 -23.64
N ALA A 16 -1.70 14.15 -24.97
CA ALA A 16 -0.46 14.32 -25.73
C ALA A 16 0.09 15.75 -25.65
N ALA A 17 -0.79 16.76 -25.74
CA ALA A 17 -0.40 18.16 -25.60
C ALA A 17 0.10 18.51 -24.19
N PHE A 18 -0.45 17.87 -23.15
CA PHE A 18 0.04 18.01 -21.79
C PHE A 18 1.44 17.40 -21.63
N ALA A 19 1.63 16.16 -22.10
CA ALA A 19 2.93 15.48 -22.09
C ALA A 19 4.03 16.27 -22.82
N ALA A 20 3.70 16.90 -23.95
CA ALA A 20 4.65 17.71 -24.73
C ALA A 20 5.21 18.91 -23.96
N LYS A 21 4.54 19.39 -22.91
CA LYS A 21 5.02 20.50 -22.06
C LYS A 21 6.09 20.05 -21.05
N THR A 22 6.17 18.76 -20.76
CA THR A 22 7.09 18.18 -19.77
C THR A 22 7.84 16.98 -20.37
N PRO A 23 8.72 17.22 -21.37
CA PRO A 23 9.35 16.14 -22.14
C PRO A 23 10.29 15.24 -21.31
N ALA A 24 10.74 15.70 -20.14
CA ALA A 24 11.54 14.90 -19.23
C ALA A 24 10.74 13.77 -18.57
N MET A 25 9.43 13.96 -18.33
CA MET A 25 8.57 12.94 -17.75
C MET A 25 8.30 11.85 -18.79
N PRO A 26 8.76 10.60 -18.59
CA PRO A 26 8.49 9.53 -19.54
C PRO A 26 6.99 9.27 -19.64
N THR A 27 6.54 8.88 -20.84
CA THR A 27 5.13 8.58 -21.10
C THR A 27 4.93 7.20 -21.74
N SER A 28 3.70 6.73 -21.69
CA SER A 28 3.22 5.52 -22.37
C SER A 28 1.80 5.77 -22.90
N THR A 29 1.34 4.95 -23.85
CA THR A 29 0.00 5.10 -24.43
C THR A 29 -0.91 3.98 -23.92
N LEU A 30 -2.13 4.32 -23.50
CA LEU A 30 -3.18 3.35 -23.27
C LEU A 30 -3.73 2.90 -24.65
N PRO A 31 -3.42 1.69 -25.13
CA PRO A 31 -3.54 1.39 -26.57
C PRO A 31 -4.98 1.40 -27.09
N LYS A 32 -5.95 0.97 -26.28
CA LYS A 32 -7.37 0.88 -26.65
C LYS A 32 -8.12 2.22 -26.63
N ARG A 33 -7.47 3.29 -26.16
CA ARG A 33 -8.04 4.65 -26.07
C ARG A 33 -7.18 5.71 -26.74
N GLY A 34 -5.91 5.41 -27.05
CA GLY A 34 -5.00 6.34 -27.72
C GLY A 34 -4.59 7.54 -26.85
N ILE A 35 -4.84 7.49 -25.54
CA ILE A 35 -4.48 8.55 -24.60
C ILE A 35 -3.06 8.34 -24.06
N THR A 36 -2.35 9.45 -23.83
CA THR A 36 -0.97 9.47 -23.34
C THR A 36 -0.94 9.63 -21.82
N LEU A 37 -0.28 8.70 -21.14
CA LEU A 37 -0.14 8.67 -19.69
C LEU A 37 1.31 8.92 -19.30
N SER A 38 1.56 9.68 -18.24
CA SER A 38 2.86 9.69 -17.57
C SER A 38 3.17 8.28 -17.04
N LYS A 39 4.40 7.80 -17.20
CA LYS A 39 4.82 6.50 -16.61
C LYS A 39 4.92 6.55 -15.08
N LEU A 40 4.78 7.73 -14.49
CA LEU A 40 4.60 7.96 -13.06
C LEU A 40 3.16 8.41 -12.79
N GLY A 41 2.50 7.84 -11.79
CA GLY A 41 1.14 8.21 -11.41
C GLY A 41 1.01 8.53 -9.91
N PHE A 42 0.11 9.46 -9.60
CA PHE A 42 -0.19 9.86 -8.23
C PHE A 42 -1.15 8.86 -7.59
N GLY A 43 -0.61 7.99 -6.73
CA GLY A 43 -1.39 7.05 -5.92
C GLY A 43 -2.00 7.75 -4.71
N ALA A 44 -3.32 7.89 -4.69
CA ALA A 44 -4.07 8.60 -3.66
C ALA A 44 -4.45 7.70 -2.46
N TYR A 45 -3.67 6.65 -2.18
CA TYR A 45 -3.88 5.84 -0.98
C TYR A 45 -3.44 6.64 0.26
N ARG A 46 -4.33 6.77 1.25
CA ARG A 46 -4.12 7.53 2.50
C ARG A 46 -3.96 9.05 2.34
N VAL A 47 -4.43 9.63 1.24
CA VAL A 47 -4.62 11.09 1.16
C VAL A 47 -6.01 11.48 1.68
N LYS A 48 -6.09 12.68 2.22
CA LYS A 48 -7.29 13.32 2.76
C LYS A 48 -7.09 14.83 2.79
N ASP A 49 -8.19 15.58 2.84
CA ASP A 49 -8.23 17.04 2.79
C ASP A 49 -7.75 17.73 4.07
N THR A 50 -7.71 17.02 5.20
CA THR A 50 -7.23 17.57 6.49
C THR A 50 -5.71 17.78 6.55
N GLN A 51 -4.97 17.52 5.46
CA GLN A 51 -3.52 17.60 5.42
C GLN A 51 -3.07 18.45 4.22
N ASP A 52 -2.62 19.68 4.49
CA ASP A 52 -2.17 20.61 3.44
C ASP A 52 -1.02 20.05 2.59
N ALA A 53 -0.13 19.26 3.20
CA ALA A 53 0.95 18.58 2.49
C ALA A 53 0.46 17.71 1.33
N HIS A 54 -0.71 17.07 1.45
CA HIS A 54 -1.29 16.27 0.37
C HIS A 54 -1.69 17.14 -0.83
N ARG A 55 -2.28 18.31 -0.56
CA ARG A 55 -2.66 19.29 -1.60
C ARG A 55 -1.43 19.76 -2.36
N ARG A 56 -0.40 20.20 -1.64
CA ARG A 56 0.88 20.63 -2.22
C ARG A 56 1.57 19.51 -2.99
N ALA A 57 1.48 18.27 -2.53
CA ALA A 57 2.02 17.12 -3.25
C ALA A 57 1.32 16.91 -4.60
N LEU A 58 -0.02 16.91 -4.64
CA LEU A 58 -0.76 16.78 -5.90
C LEU A 58 -0.47 17.95 -6.85
N GLU A 59 -0.43 19.18 -6.34
CA GLU A 59 -0.07 20.37 -7.13
C GLU A 59 1.32 20.27 -7.76
N LYS A 60 2.30 19.77 -7.00
CA LYS A 60 3.67 19.54 -7.47
C LYS A 60 3.72 18.42 -8.50
N ALA A 61 3.03 17.31 -8.27
CA ALA A 61 2.98 16.19 -9.21
C ALA A 61 2.43 16.63 -10.58
N VAL A 62 1.30 17.35 -10.57
CA VAL A 62 0.72 17.93 -11.80
C VAL A 62 1.68 18.90 -12.47
N ALA A 63 2.34 19.78 -11.70
CA ALA A 63 3.33 20.72 -12.26
C ALA A 63 4.55 20.01 -12.89
N SER A 64 4.90 18.82 -12.39
CA SER A 64 5.99 17.98 -12.91
C SER A 64 5.58 17.06 -14.07
N GLY A 65 4.38 17.20 -14.62
CA GLY A 65 3.94 16.42 -15.79
C GLY A 65 3.28 15.08 -15.45
N VAL A 66 2.94 14.83 -14.18
CA VAL A 66 2.11 13.67 -13.81
C VAL A 66 0.66 13.95 -14.19
N ASN A 67 0.09 13.10 -15.05
CA ASN A 67 -1.31 13.22 -15.46
C ASN A 67 -2.19 12.03 -15.06
N VAL A 68 -1.63 11.01 -14.42
CA VAL A 68 -2.39 9.86 -13.90
C VAL A 68 -2.66 10.05 -12.41
N ILE A 69 -3.93 9.95 -12.01
CA ILE A 69 -4.34 9.98 -10.60
C ILE A 69 -5.14 8.71 -10.30
N ASP A 70 -4.64 7.92 -9.35
CA ASP A 70 -5.24 6.65 -8.94
C ASP A 70 -5.86 6.76 -7.55
N THR A 71 -7.15 6.49 -7.44
CA THR A 71 -7.90 6.49 -6.16
C THR A 71 -8.83 5.27 -6.08
N SER A 72 -9.67 5.19 -5.06
CA SER A 72 -10.69 4.15 -4.92
C SER A 72 -11.76 4.57 -3.92
N ALA A 73 -12.99 4.09 -4.13
CA ALA A 73 -14.12 4.32 -3.23
C ALA A 73 -13.82 3.93 -1.77
N HIS A 74 -12.98 2.92 -1.53
CA HIS A 74 -12.70 2.45 -0.18
C HIS A 74 -11.59 3.22 0.56
N PHE A 75 -10.86 4.10 -0.11
CA PHE A 75 -9.74 4.83 0.49
C PHE A 75 -10.25 5.89 1.47
N GLY A 76 -10.09 5.61 2.76
CA GLY A 76 -10.58 6.49 3.83
C GLY A 76 -12.09 6.68 3.78
N TYR A 77 -12.85 5.63 3.44
CA TYR A 77 -14.32 5.70 3.29
C TYR A 77 -14.77 6.75 2.26
N GLY A 78 -14.01 6.90 1.17
CA GLY A 78 -14.26 7.88 0.11
C GLY A 78 -13.56 9.23 0.29
N ALA A 79 -12.89 9.47 1.43
CA ALA A 79 -12.18 10.73 1.69
C ALA A 79 -11.11 11.05 0.63
N SER A 80 -10.45 10.03 0.07
CA SER A 80 -9.48 10.23 -1.02
C SER A 80 -10.13 10.77 -2.29
N GLU A 81 -11.27 10.22 -2.71
CA GLU A 81 -12.00 10.68 -3.89
C GLU A 81 -12.49 12.12 -3.72
N THR A 82 -13.04 12.45 -2.54
CA THR A 82 -13.46 13.83 -2.23
C THR A 82 -12.28 14.80 -2.25
N PHE A 83 -11.13 14.41 -1.69
CA PHE A 83 -9.90 15.20 -1.71
C PHE A 83 -9.41 15.45 -3.15
N ILE A 84 -9.34 14.40 -3.98
CA ILE A 84 -8.90 14.50 -5.38
C ILE A 84 -9.85 15.40 -6.17
N GLY A 85 -11.17 15.20 -6.05
CA GLY A 85 -12.16 16.00 -6.77
C GLY A 85 -12.06 17.49 -6.46
N LYS A 86 -11.98 17.85 -5.17
CA LYS A 86 -11.80 19.24 -4.74
C LYS A 86 -10.46 19.82 -5.22
N THR A 87 -9.37 19.11 -4.97
CA THR A 87 -8.02 19.63 -5.25
C THR A 87 -7.77 19.78 -6.75
N LEU A 88 -8.18 18.81 -7.56
CA LEU A 88 -8.03 18.90 -9.01
C LEU A 88 -8.82 20.07 -9.57
N LYS A 89 -10.06 20.27 -9.10
CA LYS A 89 -10.87 21.43 -9.50
C LYS A 89 -10.21 22.76 -9.15
N ASP A 90 -9.63 22.88 -7.97
CA ASP A 90 -8.89 24.08 -7.55
C ASP A 90 -7.65 24.30 -8.43
N ILE A 91 -6.92 23.23 -8.78
CA ILE A 91 -5.77 23.27 -9.70
C ILE A 91 -6.20 23.77 -11.08
N LEU A 92 -7.28 23.21 -11.65
CA LEU A 92 -7.78 23.59 -12.97
C LEU A 92 -8.30 25.04 -13.00
N ALA A 93 -8.93 25.51 -11.92
CA ALA A 93 -9.42 26.88 -11.82
C ALA A 93 -8.29 27.90 -11.65
N SER A 94 -7.19 27.53 -10.97
CA SER A 94 -6.09 28.45 -10.65
C SER A 94 -4.98 28.49 -11.69
N LYS A 95 -4.85 27.48 -12.56
CA LYS A 95 -3.75 27.37 -13.53
C LYS A 95 -4.26 27.44 -14.98
N PRO A 96 -4.08 28.60 -15.66
CA PRO A 96 -4.44 28.75 -17.07
C PRO A 96 -3.80 27.67 -17.96
N GLY A 97 -4.57 27.12 -18.88
CA GLY A 97 -4.11 26.11 -19.83
C GLY A 97 -4.08 24.68 -19.30
N LEU A 98 -4.49 24.45 -18.04
CA LEU A 98 -4.88 23.13 -17.56
C LEU A 98 -6.37 22.88 -17.77
N ARG A 99 -6.73 21.66 -18.20
CA ARG A 99 -8.12 21.22 -18.40
C ARG A 99 -8.30 19.76 -17.99
N ARG A 100 -9.55 19.35 -17.72
CA ARG A 100 -9.90 17.98 -17.26
C ARG A 100 -9.43 16.90 -18.23
N GLU A 101 -9.49 17.16 -19.53
CA GLU A 101 -9.17 16.25 -20.63
C GLU A 101 -7.68 15.87 -20.70
N GLN A 102 -6.83 16.54 -19.93
CA GLN A 102 -5.39 16.25 -19.85
C GLN A 102 -5.06 15.18 -18.81
N PHE A 103 -6.00 14.90 -17.88
CA PHE A 103 -5.77 14.04 -16.72
C PHE A 103 -6.52 12.72 -16.87
N VAL A 104 -5.90 11.63 -16.44
CA VAL A 104 -6.47 10.28 -16.42
C VAL A 104 -6.79 9.92 -14.97
N ILE A 105 -8.08 9.80 -14.67
CA ILE A 105 -8.59 9.47 -13.34
C ILE A 105 -8.99 8.00 -13.29
N VAL A 106 -8.31 7.27 -12.42
CA VAL A 106 -8.58 5.85 -12.14
C VAL A 106 -9.29 5.73 -10.80
N SER A 107 -10.44 5.06 -10.77
CA SER A 107 -11.06 4.63 -9.50
C SER A 107 -11.43 3.15 -9.55
N LYS A 108 -11.79 2.60 -8.39
CA LYS A 108 -11.99 1.16 -8.18
C LYS A 108 -13.04 0.89 -7.12
N ALA A 109 -13.75 -0.22 -7.25
CA ALA A 109 -14.65 -0.74 -6.22
C ALA A 109 -14.54 -2.27 -6.07
N GLY A 110 -14.92 -2.77 -4.90
CA GLY A 110 -14.89 -4.20 -4.57
C GLY A 110 -15.09 -4.45 -3.08
N PHE A 111 -14.50 -3.60 -2.24
CA PHE A 111 -14.71 -3.66 -0.79
C PHE A 111 -16.06 -3.04 -0.41
N VAL A 112 -16.85 -3.80 0.34
CA VAL A 112 -18.08 -3.31 0.95
C VAL A 112 -17.71 -2.77 2.33
N LEU A 113 -17.70 -1.43 2.45
CA LEU A 113 -17.26 -0.76 3.66
C LEU A 113 -18.42 -0.53 4.65
N PRO A 114 -18.28 -0.94 5.92
CA PRO A 114 -19.21 -0.51 6.96
C PRO A 114 -18.95 0.96 7.30
N GLN A 115 -19.99 1.79 7.32
CA GLN A 115 -19.89 3.18 7.78
C GLN A 115 -20.01 3.33 9.30
N THR A 116 -20.54 2.30 9.97
CA THR A 116 -20.63 2.22 11.44
C THR A 116 -20.33 0.78 11.90
N PRO A 117 -19.90 0.58 13.16
CA PRO A 117 -19.60 -0.76 13.70
C PRO A 117 -20.81 -1.70 13.76
N ALA A 118 -22.04 -1.17 13.78
CA ALA A 118 -23.28 -1.94 13.92
C ALA A 118 -23.79 -2.56 12.60
N PHE A 119 -23.01 -2.53 11.53
CA PHE A 119 -23.56 -2.47 10.18
C PHE A 119 -23.00 -3.52 9.21
N PRO A 120 -23.68 -4.67 9.09
CA PRO A 120 -23.72 -5.39 7.81
C PRO A 120 -25.11 -5.40 7.15
N ALA A 121 -26.22 -5.38 7.92
CA ALA A 121 -27.52 -5.78 7.38
C ALA A 121 -28.12 -4.83 6.33
N GLU A 122 -28.02 -3.51 6.50
CA GLU A 122 -28.71 -2.55 5.62
C GLU A 122 -28.00 -2.38 4.27
N VAL A 123 -26.66 -2.29 4.21
CA VAL A 123 -25.95 -2.28 2.92
C VAL A 123 -25.94 -3.65 2.25
N LEU A 124 -25.72 -4.74 3.00
CA LEU A 124 -25.73 -6.08 2.40
C LEU A 124 -27.14 -6.50 1.96
N GLY A 125 -28.20 -5.98 2.59
CA GLY A 125 -29.58 -6.23 2.21
C GLY A 125 -29.92 -5.83 0.77
N HIS A 126 -29.16 -4.90 0.18
CA HIS A 126 -29.30 -4.46 -1.21
C HIS A 126 -28.23 -4.99 -2.16
N VAL A 127 -27.25 -5.77 -1.67
CA VAL A 127 -26.16 -6.35 -2.47
C VAL A 127 -26.47 -7.84 -2.72
N PRO A 128 -26.91 -8.23 -3.93
CA PRO A 128 -27.42 -9.58 -4.17
C PRO A 128 -26.37 -10.70 -4.06
N SER A 129 -25.10 -10.41 -4.34
CA SER A 129 -23.99 -11.36 -4.15
C SER A 129 -22.81 -10.65 -3.50
N TYR A 130 -22.29 -11.23 -2.43
CA TYR A 130 -21.10 -10.78 -1.73
C TYR A 130 -20.40 -11.96 -1.06
N ALA A 131 -19.14 -11.76 -0.70
CA ALA A 131 -18.30 -12.71 0.02
C ALA A 131 -17.90 -12.11 1.38
N LYS A 132 -17.98 -12.91 2.46
CA LYS A 132 -17.46 -12.50 3.78
C LYS A 132 -15.98 -12.88 3.86
N ILE A 133 -15.09 -11.88 3.91
CA ILE A 133 -13.63 -12.07 3.84
C ILE A 133 -12.91 -11.75 5.15
N GLY A 134 -13.66 -11.43 6.20
CA GLY A 134 -13.20 -11.19 7.57
C GLY A 134 -14.39 -10.87 8.48
N ASP A 135 -14.14 -10.60 9.77
CA ASP A 135 -15.23 -10.43 10.76
C ASP A 135 -16.22 -9.32 10.37
N ASN A 136 -15.69 -8.17 9.95
CA ASN A 136 -16.43 -6.99 9.49
C ASN A 136 -15.97 -6.53 8.10
N SER A 137 -15.51 -7.47 7.27
CA SER A 137 -14.98 -7.17 5.93
C SER A 137 -15.69 -8.02 4.90
N TYR A 138 -16.28 -7.36 3.92
CA TYR A 138 -17.08 -7.99 2.86
C TYR A 138 -16.60 -7.49 1.51
N HIS A 139 -16.84 -8.30 0.48
CA HIS A 139 -16.42 -8.01 -0.89
C HIS A 139 -17.55 -8.32 -1.87
N SER A 140 -17.76 -7.46 -2.85
CA SER A 140 -18.73 -7.66 -3.90
C SER A 140 -18.28 -6.99 -5.19
N ILE A 141 -18.50 -7.67 -6.30
CA ILE A 141 -18.38 -7.13 -7.65
C ILE A 141 -19.71 -7.22 -8.41
N HIS A 142 -20.82 -7.42 -7.68
CA HIS A 142 -22.13 -7.56 -8.30
C HIS A 142 -22.53 -6.27 -9.05
N PRO A 143 -23.17 -6.36 -10.24
CA PRO A 143 -23.58 -5.21 -11.04
C PRO A 143 -24.29 -4.08 -10.27
N THR A 144 -25.28 -4.42 -9.43
CA THR A 144 -25.99 -3.43 -8.58
C THR A 144 -25.04 -2.67 -7.65
N PHE A 145 -24.11 -3.38 -7.00
CA PHE A 145 -23.12 -2.75 -6.12
C PHE A 145 -22.19 -1.84 -6.92
N LEU A 146 -21.68 -2.31 -8.07
CA LEU A 146 -20.79 -1.52 -8.92
C LEU A 146 -21.47 -0.25 -9.43
N LYS A 147 -22.76 -0.31 -9.79
CA LYS A 147 -23.56 0.87 -10.19
C LYS A 147 -23.56 1.94 -9.11
N ASP A 148 -23.84 1.55 -7.87
CA ASP A 148 -23.92 2.47 -6.75
C ASP A 148 -22.54 3.05 -6.42
N GLN A 149 -21.50 2.22 -6.49
CA GLN A 149 -20.12 2.67 -6.27
C GLN A 149 -19.65 3.65 -7.35
N ILE A 150 -19.90 3.39 -8.64
CA ILE A 150 -19.57 4.32 -9.72
C ILE A 150 -20.30 5.65 -9.52
N THR A 151 -21.59 5.60 -9.16
CA THR A 151 -22.39 6.80 -8.87
C THR A 151 -21.81 7.63 -7.74
N ALA A 152 -21.47 6.97 -6.62
CA ALA A 152 -20.91 7.65 -5.46
C ALA A 152 -19.50 8.18 -5.73
N SER A 153 -18.67 7.44 -6.48
CA SER A 153 -17.33 7.85 -6.88
C SER A 153 -17.35 9.10 -7.77
N LEU A 154 -18.20 9.12 -8.80
CA LEU A 154 -18.38 10.29 -9.68
C LEU A 154 -18.83 11.52 -8.88
N ALA A 155 -19.75 11.35 -7.94
CA ALA A 155 -20.21 12.43 -7.06
C ALA A 155 -19.08 12.98 -6.17
N ARG A 156 -18.31 12.11 -5.50
CA ARG A 156 -17.19 12.52 -4.63
C ARG A 156 -16.07 13.20 -5.43
N LEU A 157 -15.73 12.66 -6.59
CA LEU A 157 -14.72 13.21 -7.49
C LEU A 157 -15.20 14.47 -8.23
N GLN A 158 -16.51 14.76 -8.21
CA GLN A 158 -17.13 15.83 -8.99
C GLN A 158 -16.85 15.69 -10.49
N LEU A 159 -17.00 14.48 -11.03
CA LEU A 159 -16.76 14.16 -12.44
C LEU A 159 -18.03 13.60 -13.09
N ASP A 160 -18.17 13.81 -14.40
CA ASP A 160 -19.19 13.13 -15.20
C ASP A 160 -18.73 11.74 -15.67
N THR A 161 -17.41 11.52 -15.72
CA THR A 161 -16.80 10.29 -16.24
C THR A 161 -15.48 9.95 -15.56
N LEU A 162 -15.26 8.66 -15.31
CA LEU A 162 -13.96 8.09 -14.92
C LEU A 162 -13.24 7.61 -16.18
N ASP A 163 -11.93 7.84 -16.30
CA ASP A 163 -11.19 7.39 -17.49
C ASP A 163 -10.98 5.87 -17.47
N VAL A 164 -10.73 5.30 -16.29
CA VAL A 164 -10.62 3.85 -16.06
C VAL A 164 -11.29 3.47 -14.74
N PHE A 165 -12.12 2.43 -14.76
CA PHE A 165 -12.69 1.82 -13.55
C PHE A 165 -12.18 0.40 -13.33
N LEU A 166 -11.63 0.09 -12.16
CA LEU A 166 -11.09 -1.24 -11.87
C LEU A 166 -11.98 -2.01 -10.89
N LEU A 167 -12.23 -3.30 -11.16
CA LEU A 167 -12.67 -4.21 -10.09
C LEU A 167 -11.49 -4.41 -9.14
N ASN A 168 -11.72 -4.20 -7.85
CA ASN A 168 -10.66 -4.07 -6.86
C ASN A 168 -10.46 -5.38 -6.08
N HIS A 169 -9.43 -6.14 -6.43
CA HIS A 169 -9.03 -7.41 -5.82
C HIS A 169 -10.18 -8.44 -5.73
N PRO A 170 -10.84 -8.80 -6.86
CA PRO A 170 -11.92 -9.78 -6.84
C PRO A 170 -11.47 -11.16 -6.31
N GLU A 171 -10.18 -11.51 -6.40
CA GLU A 171 -9.64 -12.74 -5.82
C GLU A 171 -9.87 -12.87 -4.30
N ARG A 172 -10.11 -11.75 -3.59
CA ARG A 172 -10.45 -11.77 -2.16
C ARG A 172 -11.70 -12.58 -1.85
N MET A 173 -12.64 -12.66 -2.80
CA MET A 173 -13.89 -13.41 -2.61
C MET A 173 -13.65 -14.91 -2.40
N LEU A 174 -12.51 -15.45 -2.87
CA LEU A 174 -12.10 -16.85 -2.61
C LEU A 174 -11.81 -17.12 -1.12
N GLY A 175 -11.60 -16.07 -0.32
CA GLY A 175 -11.40 -16.18 1.13
C GLY A 175 -12.69 -16.44 1.92
N ASP A 176 -13.86 -16.43 1.30
CA ASP A 176 -15.12 -16.75 1.97
C ASP A 176 -15.25 -18.25 2.24
N ARG A 177 -14.93 -18.61 3.49
CA ARG A 177 -15.00 -19.98 4.01
C ARG A 177 -16.41 -20.45 4.32
N GLN A 178 -17.39 -19.55 4.44
CA GLN A 178 -18.76 -19.90 4.80
C GLN A 178 -19.56 -20.33 3.57
N SER A 179 -19.32 -19.67 2.43
CA SER A 179 -20.10 -19.88 1.19
C SER A 179 -19.45 -20.86 0.19
N ALA A 180 -18.36 -21.54 0.57
CA ALA A 180 -17.55 -22.41 -0.30
C ALA A 180 -17.23 -21.75 -1.66
N TYR A 181 -16.73 -20.51 -1.61
CA TYR A 181 -16.50 -19.71 -2.81
C TYR A 181 -15.43 -20.35 -3.70
N SER A 182 -15.75 -20.54 -4.99
CA SER A 182 -14.88 -21.27 -5.92
C SER A 182 -14.37 -20.39 -7.07
N LYS A 183 -13.23 -20.76 -7.67
CA LYS A 183 -12.72 -20.09 -8.87
C LYS A 183 -13.75 -20.02 -10.00
N PRO A 184 -14.45 -21.11 -10.39
CA PRO A 184 -15.46 -21.04 -11.44
C PRO A 184 -16.57 -20.03 -11.14
N LYS A 185 -17.04 -19.95 -9.88
CA LYS A 185 -18.00 -18.94 -9.45
C LYS A 185 -17.43 -17.53 -9.62
N LEU A 186 -16.19 -17.31 -9.17
CA LEU A 186 -15.54 -16.01 -9.31
C LEU A 186 -15.36 -15.58 -10.77
N TYR A 187 -14.94 -16.48 -11.66
CA TYR A 187 -14.83 -16.20 -13.10
C TYR A 187 -16.17 -15.79 -13.70
N LYS A 188 -17.25 -16.49 -13.34
CA LYS A 188 -18.61 -16.15 -13.74
C LYS A 188 -18.99 -14.75 -13.26
N GLU A 189 -18.80 -14.43 -11.98
CA GLU A 189 -19.18 -13.11 -11.45
C GLU A 189 -18.33 -11.96 -12.02
N ILE A 190 -17.04 -12.20 -12.31
CA ILE A 190 -16.21 -11.21 -13.04
C ILE A 190 -16.76 -10.99 -14.46
N ALA A 191 -17.19 -12.05 -15.15
CA ALA A 191 -17.76 -11.93 -16.49
C ALA A 191 -19.10 -11.18 -16.49
N GLU A 192 -19.97 -11.42 -15.50
CA GLU A 192 -21.22 -10.68 -15.28
C GLU A 192 -20.94 -9.20 -14.96
N ALA A 193 -19.94 -8.93 -14.12
CA ALA A 193 -19.50 -7.57 -13.82
C ALA A 193 -18.97 -6.85 -15.08
N PHE A 194 -18.15 -7.51 -15.91
CA PHE A 194 -17.67 -6.93 -17.17
C PHE A 194 -18.79 -6.65 -18.17
N ALA A 195 -19.75 -7.58 -18.32
CA ALA A 195 -20.91 -7.37 -19.18
C ALA A 195 -21.75 -6.16 -18.72
N TYR A 196 -21.90 -5.97 -17.41
CA TYR A 196 -22.51 -4.76 -16.87
C TYR A 196 -21.65 -3.50 -17.12
N LEU A 197 -20.34 -3.55 -16.89
CA LEU A 197 -19.46 -2.39 -17.09
C LEU A 197 -19.39 -1.95 -18.56
N ASP A 198 -19.65 -2.84 -19.52
CA ASP A 198 -19.85 -2.44 -20.93
C ASP A 198 -21.02 -1.48 -21.11
N THR A 199 -22.06 -1.59 -20.29
CA THR A 199 -23.19 -0.65 -20.30
C THR A 199 -22.78 0.72 -19.74
N GLU A 200 -21.95 0.76 -18.70
CA GLU A 200 -21.40 2.01 -18.14
C GLU A 200 -20.41 2.69 -19.10
N VAL A 201 -19.69 1.91 -19.90
CA VAL A 201 -18.90 2.46 -21.02
C VAL A 201 -19.80 3.04 -22.09
N ALA A 202 -20.87 2.33 -22.48
CA ALA A 202 -21.82 2.79 -23.49
C ALA A 202 -22.56 4.07 -23.07
N THR A 203 -22.84 4.25 -21.77
CA THR A 203 -23.43 5.48 -21.23
C THR A 203 -22.42 6.61 -21.00
N GLY A 204 -21.12 6.34 -21.19
CA GLY A 204 -20.05 7.32 -21.06
C GLY A 204 -19.62 7.63 -19.62
N ARG A 205 -20.16 6.93 -18.63
CA ARG A 205 -19.84 7.13 -17.21
C ARG A 205 -18.44 6.63 -16.85
N ILE A 206 -17.93 5.66 -17.61
CA ILE A 206 -16.55 5.20 -17.54
C ILE A 206 -15.96 5.10 -18.96
N GLY A 207 -14.68 5.45 -19.13
CA GLY A 207 -13.97 5.35 -20.41
C GLY A 207 -13.57 3.91 -20.76
N GLY A 208 -13.41 3.05 -19.76
CA GLY A 208 -13.08 1.63 -19.89
C GLY A 208 -12.92 1.01 -18.50
N TYR A 209 -12.76 -0.31 -18.45
CA TYR A 209 -12.61 -1.03 -17.19
C TYR A 209 -11.42 -1.99 -17.15
N GLY A 210 -11.13 -2.48 -15.95
CA GLY A 210 -9.97 -3.31 -15.68
C GLY A 210 -10.04 -4.10 -14.38
N LEU A 211 -8.92 -4.72 -14.00
CA LEU A 211 -8.75 -5.44 -12.72
C LEU A 211 -7.56 -4.88 -11.94
N CYS A 212 -7.75 -4.60 -10.66
CA CYS A 212 -6.66 -4.47 -9.69
C CYS A 212 -6.51 -5.80 -8.95
N SER A 213 -5.33 -6.41 -8.93
CA SER A 213 -5.15 -7.75 -8.35
C SER A 213 -3.74 -7.97 -7.83
N ASN A 214 -3.61 -8.73 -6.74
CA ASN A 214 -2.32 -9.20 -6.23
C ASN A 214 -1.91 -10.55 -6.82
N ALA A 215 -2.83 -11.28 -7.46
CA ALA A 215 -2.62 -12.68 -7.87
C ALA A 215 -2.58 -12.87 -9.40
N LEU A 216 -3.08 -11.92 -10.17
CA LEU A 216 -3.19 -11.99 -11.64
C LEU A 216 -1.85 -12.30 -12.35
N HIS A 217 -0.74 -11.85 -11.78
CA HIS A 217 0.61 -11.98 -12.37
C HIS A 217 1.44 -13.14 -11.79
N ILE A 218 0.88 -13.92 -10.84
CA ILE A 218 1.60 -14.99 -10.13
C ILE A 218 0.84 -16.32 -10.34
N PRO A 219 1.21 -17.13 -11.36
CA PRO A 219 0.44 -18.33 -11.73
C PRO A 219 0.48 -19.48 -10.70
N THR A 220 1.40 -19.42 -9.73
CA THR A 220 1.62 -20.45 -8.72
C THR A 220 0.77 -20.30 -7.48
N THR A 221 0.09 -19.16 -7.28
CA THR A 221 -0.72 -18.95 -6.08
C THR A 221 -2.10 -19.59 -6.20
N GLU A 222 -2.65 -20.03 -5.07
CA GLU A 222 -3.99 -20.61 -5.03
C GLU A 222 -5.06 -19.62 -5.51
N ASP A 223 -4.88 -18.32 -5.27
CA ASP A 223 -5.80 -17.25 -5.67
C ASP A 223 -5.55 -16.71 -7.09
N HIS A 224 -4.64 -17.32 -7.86
CA HIS A 224 -4.32 -16.88 -9.23
C HIS A 224 -5.55 -16.82 -10.15
N LEU A 225 -5.67 -15.67 -10.83
CA LEU A 225 -6.64 -15.43 -11.90
C LEU A 225 -5.93 -15.44 -13.26
N SER A 226 -6.13 -16.49 -14.05
CA SER A 226 -5.63 -16.55 -15.42
C SER A 226 -6.35 -15.56 -16.34
N LEU A 227 -5.59 -14.70 -17.01
CA LEU A 227 -6.11 -13.78 -18.04
C LEU A 227 -6.73 -14.53 -19.22
N LYS A 228 -6.10 -15.62 -19.69
CA LYS A 228 -6.68 -16.51 -20.70
C LYS A 228 -8.07 -17.02 -20.28
N ALA A 229 -8.21 -17.51 -19.05
CA ALA A 229 -9.50 -18.00 -18.55
C ALA A 229 -10.53 -16.87 -18.46
N LEU A 230 -10.14 -15.67 -18.01
CA LEU A 230 -11.00 -14.49 -18.02
C LEU A 230 -11.49 -14.18 -19.44
N VAL A 231 -10.59 -14.05 -20.42
CA VAL A 231 -10.94 -13.72 -21.81
C VAL A 231 -11.85 -14.78 -22.44
N ASN A 232 -11.71 -16.06 -22.07
CA ASN A 232 -12.58 -17.12 -22.58
C ASN A 232 -14.04 -16.99 -22.13
N THR A 233 -14.32 -16.39 -20.96
CA THR A 233 -15.69 -16.16 -20.48
C THR A 233 -16.52 -15.25 -21.41
N ARG A 234 -15.87 -14.52 -22.32
CA ARG A 234 -16.56 -13.69 -23.32
C ARG A 234 -17.53 -14.48 -24.20
N GLY A 235 -17.22 -15.73 -24.49
CA GLY A 235 -18.08 -16.58 -25.31
C GLY A 235 -19.48 -16.77 -24.70
N ASP A 236 -19.53 -16.87 -23.37
CA ASP A 236 -20.76 -17.18 -22.63
C ASP A 236 -21.48 -15.91 -22.16
N PHE A 237 -20.74 -14.83 -21.87
CA PHE A 237 -21.30 -13.61 -21.24
C PHE A 237 -21.33 -12.39 -22.16
N GLY A 238 -20.70 -12.44 -23.34
CA GLY A 238 -20.80 -11.40 -24.38
C GLY A 238 -20.09 -10.08 -24.09
N TRP A 239 -19.26 -10.00 -23.04
CA TRP A 239 -18.52 -8.77 -22.72
C TRP A 239 -17.38 -8.46 -23.72
N LYS A 240 -17.05 -7.17 -23.82
CA LYS A 240 -16.24 -6.57 -24.88
C LYS A 240 -14.76 -6.41 -24.49
N LEU A 241 -13.87 -7.13 -25.18
CA LEU A 241 -12.43 -7.03 -24.93
C LEU A 241 -11.87 -5.63 -25.23
N GLU A 242 -12.49 -4.88 -26.14
CA GLU A 242 -12.15 -3.48 -26.44
C GLU A 242 -12.37 -2.53 -25.26
N ASN A 243 -13.19 -2.92 -24.27
CA ASN A 243 -13.48 -2.13 -23.07
C ASN A 243 -12.70 -2.60 -21.83
N PHE A 244 -12.12 -3.79 -21.87
CA PHE A 244 -11.14 -4.23 -20.87
C PHE A 244 -9.76 -3.63 -21.18
N VAL A 245 -9.49 -2.45 -20.61
CA VAL A 245 -8.38 -1.59 -21.03
C VAL A 245 -7.13 -1.68 -20.18
N ALA A 246 -7.24 -2.07 -18.91
CA ALA A 246 -6.12 -1.99 -17.98
C ALA A 246 -6.14 -3.06 -16.88
N VAL A 247 -4.97 -3.29 -16.31
CA VAL A 247 -4.77 -4.06 -15.08
C VAL A 247 -3.86 -3.27 -14.15
N GLN A 248 -4.05 -3.45 -12.84
CA GLN A 248 -3.18 -2.90 -11.81
C GLN A 248 -2.65 -4.04 -10.95
N VAL A 249 -1.33 -4.21 -10.94
CA VAL A 249 -0.67 -5.34 -10.27
C VAL A 249 0.63 -4.89 -9.58
N PRO A 250 1.02 -5.52 -8.47
CA PRO A 250 2.27 -5.22 -7.78
C PRO A 250 3.52 -5.33 -8.67
N LEU A 251 4.47 -4.42 -8.48
CA LEU A 251 5.84 -4.54 -8.97
C LEU A 251 6.78 -3.72 -8.09
N ASN A 252 7.89 -4.33 -7.66
CA ASN A 252 8.99 -3.66 -6.97
C ASN A 252 10.27 -4.52 -7.04
N LEU A 253 11.28 -4.17 -6.23
CA LEU A 253 12.55 -4.89 -6.19
C LEU A 253 12.42 -6.35 -5.69
N PHE A 254 11.43 -6.65 -4.84
CA PHE A 254 11.19 -8.02 -4.33
C PHE A 254 10.14 -8.77 -5.17
N GLU A 255 9.03 -8.11 -5.49
CA GLU A 255 7.90 -8.67 -6.25
C GLU A 255 8.10 -8.41 -7.75
N ARG A 256 8.69 -9.37 -8.46
CA ARG A 256 9.14 -9.22 -9.87
C ARG A 256 8.45 -10.16 -10.86
N ASP A 257 7.51 -10.98 -10.40
CA ASP A 257 6.79 -11.97 -11.21
C ASP A 257 6.08 -11.34 -12.42
N LEU A 258 5.65 -10.08 -12.32
CA LEU A 258 5.01 -9.33 -13.40
C LEU A 258 5.85 -9.26 -14.69
N VAL A 259 7.17 -9.10 -14.53
CA VAL A 259 8.11 -8.84 -15.64
C VAL A 259 9.11 -9.97 -15.85
N THR A 260 9.03 -11.02 -15.04
CA THR A 260 9.92 -12.19 -15.11
C THR A 260 9.31 -13.26 -16.00
N ASP A 261 10.01 -13.64 -17.07
CA ASP A 261 9.59 -14.75 -17.93
C ASP A 261 9.88 -16.08 -17.22
N VAL A 262 8.90 -16.98 -17.16
CA VAL A 262 9.03 -18.32 -16.57
C VAL A 262 8.87 -19.34 -17.67
N PHE A 263 9.98 -19.78 -18.29
CA PHE A 263 9.95 -20.72 -19.41
C PHE A 263 9.14 -21.99 -19.07
N PRO A 264 8.24 -22.46 -19.96
CA PRO A 264 7.97 -22.01 -21.34
C PRO A 264 7.02 -20.81 -21.48
N SER A 265 6.51 -20.28 -20.37
CA SER A 265 5.58 -19.15 -20.33
C SER A 265 6.30 -17.80 -20.38
N LYS A 266 5.62 -16.80 -20.95
CA LYS A 266 6.04 -15.40 -20.88
C LYS A 266 5.52 -14.75 -19.60
N SER A 267 6.17 -13.68 -19.17
CA SER A 267 5.73 -12.80 -18.10
C SER A 267 4.32 -12.25 -18.36
N PHE A 268 3.59 -11.98 -17.29
CA PHE A 268 2.24 -11.42 -17.38
C PHE A 268 2.21 -10.07 -18.11
N ALA A 269 3.24 -9.22 -17.94
CA ALA A 269 3.33 -7.95 -18.66
C ALA A 269 3.40 -8.14 -20.19
N ARG A 270 4.05 -9.21 -20.68
CA ARG A 270 4.08 -9.55 -22.11
C ARG A 270 2.73 -10.08 -22.59
N GLU A 271 2.06 -10.93 -21.79
CA GLU A 271 0.71 -11.42 -22.09
C GLU A 271 -0.30 -10.26 -22.18
N ALA A 272 -0.27 -9.31 -21.23
CA ALA A 272 -1.13 -8.13 -21.25
C ALA A 272 -0.92 -7.27 -22.52
N LYS A 273 0.34 -7.09 -22.95
CA LYS A 273 0.69 -6.34 -24.17
C LYS A 273 0.07 -6.94 -25.43
N GLU A 274 0.06 -8.27 -25.56
CA GLU A 274 -0.56 -8.94 -26.71
C GLU A 274 -2.06 -8.68 -26.81
N HIS A 275 -2.73 -8.54 -25.68
CA HIS A 275 -4.15 -8.18 -25.60
C HIS A 275 -4.42 -6.66 -25.59
N LYS A 276 -3.38 -5.84 -25.80
CA LYS A 276 -3.44 -4.36 -25.74
C LYS A 276 -4.00 -3.85 -24.41
N ILE A 277 -3.72 -4.55 -23.31
CA ILE A 277 -4.11 -4.17 -21.95
C ILE A 277 -2.98 -3.36 -21.34
N PHE A 278 -3.30 -2.19 -20.80
CA PHE A 278 -2.34 -1.31 -20.14
C PHE A 278 -2.02 -1.81 -18.72
N VAL A 279 -0.76 -1.78 -18.33
CA VAL A 279 -0.30 -2.27 -17.02
C VAL A 279 0.03 -1.09 -16.12
N PHE A 280 -0.81 -0.86 -15.12
CA PHE A 280 -0.46 -0.08 -13.94
C PHE A 280 0.28 -0.96 -12.94
N THR A 281 1.28 -0.40 -12.27
CA THR A 281 1.93 -1.05 -11.14
C THR A 281 1.76 -0.27 -9.86
N ASN A 282 1.73 -0.97 -8.74
CA ASN A 282 1.61 -0.38 -7.41
C ASN A 282 2.60 -1.02 -6.44
N ARG A 283 2.65 -0.47 -5.22
CA ARG A 283 3.58 -0.86 -4.15
C ARG A 283 5.07 -0.79 -4.54
N PRO A 284 5.55 0.27 -5.22
CA PRO A 284 6.97 0.38 -5.55
C PRO A 284 7.85 0.53 -4.29
N LEU A 285 7.29 0.99 -3.17
CA LEU A 285 8.02 1.27 -1.93
C LEU A 285 7.61 0.41 -0.72
N ASN A 286 6.55 -0.39 -0.82
CA ASN A 286 6.07 -1.24 0.28
C ASN A 286 5.93 -2.66 -0.25
N ALA A 287 7.08 -3.30 -0.41
CA ALA A 287 7.21 -4.60 -1.03
C ALA A 287 6.79 -5.73 -0.08
N ILE A 288 6.48 -6.89 -0.65
CA ILE A 288 6.35 -8.15 0.09
C ILE A 288 7.55 -9.03 -0.23
N GLY A 289 8.40 -9.27 0.76
CA GLY A 289 9.56 -10.18 0.67
C GLY A 289 9.59 -11.11 1.89
N GLY A 290 9.85 -12.40 1.69
CA GLY A 290 9.89 -13.38 2.79
C GLY A 290 8.58 -13.47 3.58
N GLY A 291 7.44 -13.20 2.93
CA GLY A 291 6.12 -13.14 3.58
C GLY A 291 5.87 -11.88 4.43
N GLN A 292 6.78 -10.91 4.42
CA GLN A 292 6.74 -9.72 5.27
C GLN A 292 6.75 -8.42 4.45
N ILE A 293 6.28 -7.33 5.07
CA ILE A 293 6.34 -5.99 4.46
C ILE A 293 7.76 -5.46 4.59
N VAL A 294 8.38 -5.15 3.46
CA VAL A 294 9.69 -4.48 3.38
C VAL A 294 9.48 -3.10 2.75
N THR A 295 9.73 -2.05 3.53
CA THR A 295 9.69 -0.68 2.99
C THR A 295 11.01 -0.35 2.31
N LEU A 296 10.97 0.16 1.08
CA LEU A 296 12.15 0.47 0.26
C LEU A 296 12.46 1.98 0.33
N GLU A 297 12.86 2.45 1.52
CA GLU A 297 13.26 3.86 1.73
C GLU A 297 14.38 3.96 2.77
N ASN A 298 15.25 4.97 2.64
CA ASN A 298 16.25 5.31 3.67
C ASN A 298 15.79 6.60 4.34
N ARG A 299 15.18 6.53 5.54
CA ARG A 299 14.85 7.75 6.31
C ARG A 299 16.11 8.29 7.00
N ASN A 300 16.24 9.58 7.25
CA ASN A 300 17.20 10.20 8.21
C ASN A 300 18.59 9.52 8.35
N HIS A 301 19.28 9.22 7.24
CA HIS A 301 20.54 8.46 7.24
C HIS A 301 21.66 9.16 8.06
N LEU A 302 21.66 10.49 8.11
CA LEU A 302 22.69 11.31 8.75
C LEU A 302 22.67 11.24 10.29
N ASP A 303 21.51 11.02 10.92
CA ASP A 303 21.39 11.00 12.40
C ASP A 303 21.76 9.63 13.02
N ARG A 304 21.85 8.56 12.23
CA ARG A 304 21.80 7.17 12.74
C ARG A 304 23.10 6.60 13.29
N LYS A 305 24.27 7.02 12.79
CA LYS A 305 25.57 6.46 13.23
C LYS A 305 25.82 6.66 14.72
N ASN A 306 25.37 7.78 15.30
CA ASN A 306 25.51 8.08 16.73
C ASN A 306 24.37 7.54 17.60
N MET A 307 23.23 7.17 17.00
CA MET A 307 22.06 6.65 17.73
C MET A 307 22.16 5.15 18.03
N ASN A 308 22.90 4.39 17.23
CA ASN A 308 22.92 2.92 17.33
C ASN A 308 23.51 2.37 18.63
N SER A 309 24.67 2.88 19.08
CA SER A 309 25.29 2.43 20.32
C SER A 309 24.42 2.81 21.52
N LYS A 310 23.99 4.07 21.55
CA LYS A 310 23.08 4.59 22.59
C LYS A 310 21.79 3.80 22.66
N LEU A 311 21.20 3.40 21.52
CA LEU A 311 19.95 2.65 21.51
C LEU A 311 20.10 1.24 22.10
N LEU A 312 21.19 0.53 21.77
CA LEU A 312 21.42 -0.80 22.36
C LEU A 312 21.63 -0.70 23.86
N ASP A 313 22.35 0.31 24.33
CA ASP A 313 22.53 0.58 25.75
C ASP A 313 21.19 0.95 26.41
N THR A 314 20.39 1.83 25.79
CA THR A 314 19.05 2.19 26.28
C THR A 314 18.11 0.99 26.32
N LEU A 315 18.09 0.17 25.27
CA LEU A 315 17.27 -1.04 25.22
C LEU A 315 17.67 -2.03 26.32
N GLY A 316 18.98 -2.23 26.53
CA GLY A 316 19.50 -3.06 27.61
C GLY A 316 19.07 -2.55 29.00
N LEU A 317 19.16 -1.25 29.23
CA LEU A 317 18.69 -0.62 30.48
C LEU A 317 17.17 -0.77 30.68
N SER A 318 16.37 -0.64 29.62
CA SER A 318 14.92 -0.83 29.69
C SER A 318 14.53 -2.28 29.98
N PHE A 319 15.25 -3.26 29.42
CA PHE A 319 15.06 -4.67 29.79
C PHE A 319 15.43 -4.93 31.25
N GLN A 320 16.57 -4.39 31.70
CA GLN A 320 17.03 -4.54 33.08
C GLN A 320 16.04 -3.91 34.07
N SER A 321 15.59 -2.68 33.81
CA SER A 321 14.61 -1.96 34.64
C SER A 321 13.33 -2.76 34.84
N LEU A 322 12.78 -3.33 33.76
CA LEU A 322 11.58 -4.14 33.84
C LEU A 322 11.83 -5.47 34.57
N ALA A 323 12.95 -6.15 34.30
CA ALA A 323 13.31 -7.41 34.95
C ALA A 323 13.50 -7.25 36.47
N GLU A 324 14.11 -6.16 36.92
CA GLU A 324 14.24 -5.82 38.35
C GLU A 324 12.85 -5.69 39.00
N MET A 325 11.91 -5.01 38.35
CA MET A 325 10.54 -4.90 38.85
C MET A 325 9.80 -6.26 38.92
N GLU A 326 10.04 -7.15 37.94
CA GLU A 326 9.47 -8.50 37.90
C GLU A 326 10.02 -9.41 39.00
N LEU A 327 11.20 -9.10 39.54
CA LEU A 327 11.73 -9.72 40.75
C LEU A 327 11.09 -9.10 42.00
N ASP A 328 11.02 -7.77 42.08
CA ASP A 328 10.44 -7.05 43.22
C ASP A 328 9.01 -7.54 43.53
N ILE A 329 8.16 -7.70 42.50
CA ILE A 329 6.76 -8.09 42.71
C ILE A 329 6.61 -9.48 43.32
N LYS A 330 7.54 -10.41 43.06
CA LYS A 330 7.53 -11.76 43.65
C LYS A 330 7.79 -11.72 45.15
N GLU A 331 8.48 -10.70 45.64
CA GLU A 331 8.71 -10.49 47.07
C GLU A 331 7.58 -9.69 47.73
N MET A 332 6.86 -8.85 46.96
CA MET A 332 5.80 -7.98 47.45
C MET A 332 4.43 -8.66 47.61
N ILE A 333 4.15 -9.75 46.88
CA ILE A 333 2.83 -10.42 46.94
C ILE A 333 2.95 -11.91 47.27
N VAL A 334 1.98 -12.41 48.03
CA VAL A 334 1.91 -13.82 48.45
C VAL A 334 1.36 -14.71 47.32
N GLU A 335 0.51 -14.17 46.45
CA GLU A 335 -0.13 -14.94 45.39
C GLU A 335 0.80 -15.11 44.17
N GLU A 336 1.57 -16.20 44.20
CA GLU A 336 2.54 -16.56 43.16
C GLU A 336 1.91 -16.66 41.75
N SER A 337 0.65 -17.10 41.65
CA SER A 337 -0.08 -17.17 40.38
C SER A 337 -0.26 -15.81 39.70
N ILE A 338 -0.36 -14.72 40.47
CA ILE A 338 -0.44 -13.36 39.94
C ILE A 338 0.96 -12.87 39.55
N ALA A 339 1.97 -13.13 40.39
CA ALA A 339 3.35 -12.72 40.11
C ALA A 339 3.90 -13.33 38.81
N LEU A 340 3.55 -14.58 38.51
CA LEU A 340 3.97 -15.29 37.29
C LEU A 340 3.44 -14.67 35.99
N LYS A 341 2.48 -13.73 36.05
CA LYS A 341 2.00 -12.97 34.88
C LYS A 341 2.98 -11.88 34.44
N PHE A 342 3.91 -11.49 35.30
CA PHE A 342 4.88 -10.41 35.06
C PHE A 342 6.25 -10.99 34.72
N ILE A 343 6.37 -11.51 33.49
CA ILE A 343 7.63 -12.05 32.90
C ILE A 343 7.85 -11.50 31.48
N TRP A 344 7.36 -10.28 31.24
CA TRP A 344 7.36 -9.66 29.92
C TRP A 344 8.77 -9.27 29.47
N SER A 345 9.68 -8.97 30.39
CA SER A 345 11.08 -8.71 30.05
C SER A 345 11.73 -9.92 29.36
N GLU A 346 11.55 -11.12 29.91
CA GLU A 346 12.04 -12.38 29.35
C GLU A 346 11.36 -12.72 28.02
N ILE A 347 10.02 -12.71 27.99
CA ILE A 347 9.24 -13.00 26.78
C ILE A 347 9.66 -12.09 25.61
N LEU A 348 9.79 -10.79 25.85
CA LEU A 348 10.16 -9.83 24.81
C LEU A 348 11.62 -9.95 24.38
N SER A 349 12.53 -10.28 25.31
CA SER A 349 13.94 -10.51 25.02
C SER A 349 14.14 -11.73 24.14
N GLU A 350 13.53 -12.87 24.48
CA GLU A 350 13.61 -14.11 23.69
C GLU A 350 13.03 -13.97 22.28
N ASN A 351 11.98 -13.16 22.15
CA ASN A 351 11.32 -12.93 20.87
C ASN A 351 11.87 -11.73 20.10
N LEU A 352 12.85 -11.00 20.65
CA LEU A 352 13.43 -9.81 20.01
C LEU A 352 13.96 -10.07 18.59
N PRO A 353 14.66 -11.19 18.29
CA PRO A 353 15.10 -11.50 16.92
C PRO A 353 13.93 -11.69 15.93
N ARG A 354 12.79 -12.20 16.40
CA ARG A 354 11.58 -12.37 15.58
C ARG A 354 10.86 -11.04 15.38
N LEU A 355 10.83 -10.19 16.40
CA LEU A 355 10.25 -8.85 16.33
C LEU A 355 11.05 -7.95 15.37
N SER A 356 12.38 -7.97 15.46
CA SER A 356 13.23 -7.15 14.59
C SER A 356 13.14 -7.53 13.11
N ALA A 357 12.72 -8.76 12.78
CA ALA A 357 12.51 -9.17 11.40
C ALA A 357 11.51 -8.25 10.66
N ASN A 358 10.44 -7.80 11.32
CA ASN A 358 9.41 -6.94 10.74
C ASN A 358 8.96 -5.84 11.70
N TYR A 359 9.49 -4.63 11.49
CA TYR A 359 9.13 -3.43 12.25
C TYR A 359 7.62 -3.16 12.33
N PHE A 360 6.87 -3.27 11.22
CA PHE A 360 5.44 -2.95 11.24
C PHE A 360 4.63 -3.96 12.05
N ALA A 361 4.93 -5.25 11.88
CA ALA A 361 4.29 -6.31 12.63
C ALA A 361 4.67 -6.24 14.10
N ALA A 362 5.94 -5.99 14.42
CA ALA A 362 6.41 -5.81 15.79
C ALA A 362 5.70 -4.64 16.46
N ARG A 363 5.70 -3.46 15.85
CA ARG A 363 5.02 -2.29 16.41
C ARG A 363 3.53 -2.55 16.63
N HIS A 364 2.86 -3.17 15.66
CA HIS A 364 1.43 -3.51 15.81
C HIS A 364 1.20 -4.50 16.95
N TYR A 365 1.96 -5.58 17.02
CA TYR A 365 1.88 -6.58 18.08
C TYR A 365 2.14 -5.97 19.46
N LEU A 366 3.20 -5.15 19.59
CA LEU A 366 3.54 -4.50 20.84
C LEU A 366 2.43 -3.54 21.31
N GLU A 367 1.87 -2.74 20.39
CA GLU A 367 0.83 -1.75 20.72
C GLU A 367 -0.56 -2.34 20.92
N LYS A 368 -0.91 -3.43 20.21
CA LYS A 368 -2.28 -3.95 20.14
C LYS A 368 -2.49 -5.25 20.90
N GLU A 369 -1.43 -6.01 21.15
CA GLU A 369 -1.50 -7.27 21.89
C GLU A 369 -0.77 -7.17 23.22
N VAL A 370 0.51 -6.77 23.21
CA VAL A 370 1.36 -6.76 24.42
C VAL A 370 0.91 -5.72 25.44
N LEU A 371 0.85 -4.43 25.08
CA LEU A 371 0.43 -3.39 26.03
C LEU A 371 -0.97 -3.65 26.60
N PRO A 372 -1.99 -4.02 25.80
CA PRO A 372 -3.29 -4.38 26.34
C PRO A 372 -3.29 -5.63 27.21
N ALA A 373 -2.42 -6.62 26.96
CA ALA A 373 -2.27 -7.78 27.84
C ALA A 373 -1.67 -7.39 29.20
N ILE A 374 -0.60 -6.59 29.19
CA ILE A 374 0.00 -6.03 30.41
C ILE A 374 -1.03 -5.22 31.20
N ASP A 375 -1.77 -4.31 30.54
CA ASP A 375 -2.79 -3.49 31.19
C ASP A 375 -3.92 -4.35 31.81
N ARG A 376 -4.27 -5.49 31.21
CA ARG A 376 -5.23 -6.45 31.81
C ARG A 376 -4.66 -7.14 33.05
N ASP A 377 -3.43 -7.63 33.00
CA ASP A 377 -2.81 -8.32 34.14
C ASP A 377 -2.53 -7.35 35.30
N LEU A 378 -2.13 -6.11 35.00
CA LEU A 378 -2.02 -5.04 36.00
C LEU A 378 -3.37 -4.74 36.66
N LYS A 379 -4.47 -4.79 35.90
CA LYS A 379 -5.81 -4.58 36.45
C LYS A 379 -6.21 -5.70 37.42
N VAL A 380 -5.88 -6.95 37.09
CA VAL A 380 -6.10 -8.10 37.98
C VAL A 380 -5.31 -7.94 39.29
N LEU A 381 -4.05 -7.50 39.22
CA LEU A 381 -3.24 -7.23 40.40
C LEU A 381 -3.85 -6.10 41.24
N GLU A 382 -4.25 -4.99 40.62
CA GLU A 382 -4.90 -3.86 41.30
C GLU A 382 -6.18 -4.30 42.04
N ASP A 383 -7.04 -5.07 41.39
CA ASP A 383 -8.29 -5.55 41.98
C ASP A 383 -8.01 -6.51 43.17
N SER A 384 -7.06 -7.44 43.01
CA SER A 384 -6.63 -8.36 44.08
C SER A 384 -6.04 -7.62 45.29
N THR A 385 -5.21 -6.60 45.07
CA THR A 385 -4.63 -5.78 46.13
C THR A 385 -5.70 -5.01 46.91
N ASN A 386 -6.74 -4.53 46.23
CA ASN A 386 -7.84 -3.84 46.88
C ASN A 386 -8.69 -4.78 47.75
N ASP A 387 -8.92 -6.00 47.28
CA ASP A 387 -9.81 -6.98 47.92
C ASP A 387 -9.15 -7.76 49.08
N HIS A 388 -7.84 -8.01 49.03
CA HIS A 388 -7.18 -8.96 49.94
C HIS A 388 -6.16 -8.37 50.91
N THR A 389 -5.63 -7.17 50.67
CA THR A 389 -4.67 -6.54 51.60
C THR A 389 -5.43 -5.71 52.65
N GLN A 390 -5.05 -5.79 53.94
CA GLN A 390 -5.65 -4.95 55.00
C GLN A 390 -4.75 -3.77 55.40
N ASP A 391 -3.44 -3.87 55.16
CA ASP A 391 -2.48 -2.79 55.40
C ASP A 391 -2.52 -1.76 54.26
N GLN A 392 -2.63 -0.48 54.61
CA GLN A 392 -2.65 0.61 53.65
C GLN A 392 -1.26 0.88 53.05
N GLU A 393 -0.19 0.66 53.81
CA GLU A 393 1.19 0.91 53.36
C GLU A 393 1.61 -0.11 52.29
N ASP A 394 1.24 -1.39 52.48
CA ASP A 394 1.44 -2.45 51.48
C ASP A 394 0.61 -2.19 50.21
N LYS A 395 -0.63 -1.73 50.36
CA LYS A 395 -1.48 -1.34 49.21
C LYS A 395 -0.83 -0.24 48.39
N ASP A 396 -0.45 0.85 49.03
CA ASP A 396 0.14 2.01 48.35
C ASP A 396 1.45 1.63 47.64
N SER A 397 2.23 0.70 48.23
CA SER A 397 3.46 0.17 47.64
C SER A 397 3.19 -0.63 46.37
N VAL A 398 2.21 -1.53 46.38
CA VAL A 398 1.84 -2.33 45.19
C VAL A 398 1.22 -1.44 44.10
N ILE A 399 0.37 -0.47 44.45
CA ILE A 399 -0.18 0.49 43.48
C ILE A 399 0.92 1.34 42.84
N SER A 400 1.89 1.81 43.63
CA SER A 400 3.07 2.52 43.12
C SER A 400 3.90 1.65 42.17
N TRP A 401 4.07 0.36 42.51
CA TRP A 401 4.71 -0.62 41.63
C TRP A 401 3.94 -0.79 40.31
N ILE A 402 2.61 -0.93 40.34
CA ILE A 402 1.75 -1.05 39.14
C ILE A 402 1.96 0.13 38.19
N ASP A 403 1.92 1.35 38.72
CA ASP A 403 2.09 2.57 37.93
C ASP A 403 3.48 2.68 37.34
N ARG A 404 4.51 2.28 38.10
CA ARG A 404 5.88 2.24 37.61
C ARG A 404 6.05 1.15 36.54
N TYR A 405 5.54 -0.06 36.74
CA TYR A 405 5.64 -1.16 35.79
C TYR A 405 4.98 -0.81 34.47
N ARG A 406 3.80 -0.17 34.52
CA ARG A 406 3.11 0.34 33.33
C ARG A 406 3.95 1.33 32.54
N ARG A 407 4.67 2.23 33.21
CA ARG A 407 5.57 3.19 32.55
C ARG A 407 6.78 2.50 31.94
N GLU A 408 7.48 1.66 32.71
CA GLU A 408 8.68 0.93 32.25
C GLU A 408 8.34 -0.01 31.08
N ALA A 409 7.22 -0.72 31.13
CA ALA A 409 6.75 -1.57 30.03
C ALA A 409 6.48 -0.77 28.74
N ARG A 410 5.90 0.42 28.85
CA ARG A 410 5.68 1.33 27.71
C ARG A 410 6.99 1.87 27.14
N THR A 411 7.95 2.19 28.00
CA THR A 411 9.31 2.57 27.61
C THR A 411 9.98 1.43 26.84
N LEU A 412 10.00 0.21 27.40
CA LEU A 412 10.58 -0.97 26.75
C LEU A 412 9.94 -1.24 25.38
N VAL A 413 8.61 -1.20 25.29
CA VAL A 413 7.89 -1.35 24.01
C VAL A 413 8.33 -0.30 22.98
N THR A 414 8.51 0.95 23.41
CA THR A 414 8.97 2.04 22.55
C THR A 414 10.40 1.84 22.07
N ASP A 415 11.28 1.37 22.96
CA ASP A 415 12.69 1.09 22.65
C ASP A 415 12.83 -0.11 21.71
N ILE A 416 12.06 -1.19 21.93
CA ILE A 416 12.00 -2.34 21.01
C ILE A 416 11.52 -1.89 19.63
N ALA A 417 10.44 -1.09 19.56
CA ALA A 417 9.95 -0.59 18.28
C ALA A 417 11.01 0.27 17.55
N SER A 418 11.73 1.11 18.29
CA SER A 418 12.82 1.94 17.76
C SER A 418 13.99 1.09 17.26
N PHE A 419 14.35 0.04 18.00
CA PHE A 419 15.36 -0.95 17.59
C PHE A 419 14.97 -1.67 16.31
N CYS A 420 13.74 -2.19 16.23
CA CYS A 420 13.24 -2.86 15.03
C CYS A 420 13.24 -1.93 13.80
N GLN A 421 12.92 -0.65 14.00
CA GLN A 421 12.98 0.35 12.93
C GLN A 421 14.41 0.52 12.42
N ILE A 422 15.36 0.76 13.33
CA ILE A 422 16.77 0.96 13.02
C ILE A 422 17.39 -0.27 12.35
N ASP A 423 17.01 -1.47 12.76
CA ASP A 423 17.45 -2.71 12.13
C ASP A 423 16.93 -2.83 10.68
N SER A 424 15.65 -2.56 10.45
CA SER A 424 15.06 -2.51 9.10
C SER A 424 15.76 -1.47 8.22
N ASP A 425 16.06 -0.31 8.81
CA ASP A 425 16.75 0.79 8.15
C ASP A 425 18.18 0.42 7.72
N LYS A 426 18.94 -0.29 8.57
CA LYS A 426 20.28 -0.79 8.22
C LYS A 426 20.23 -1.75 7.03
N ARG A 427 19.27 -2.67 6.99
CA ARG A 427 19.06 -3.58 5.84
C ARG A 427 18.78 -2.80 4.56
N ASN A 428 18.02 -1.71 4.64
CA ASN A 428 17.76 -0.84 3.50
C ASN A 428 19.01 -0.04 3.07
N ASP A 429 19.83 0.42 4.01
CA ASP A 429 21.08 1.11 3.70
C ASP A 429 22.07 0.17 2.99
N GLU A 430 22.18 -1.08 3.46
CA GLU A 430 22.98 -2.12 2.82
C GLU A 430 22.47 -2.45 1.41
N LEU A 431 21.15 -2.66 1.26
CA LEU A 431 20.54 -2.87 -0.05
C LEU A 431 20.80 -1.70 -0.99
N ASN A 432 20.67 -0.46 -0.50
CA ASN A 432 20.90 0.75 -1.28
C ASN A 432 22.34 0.82 -1.81
N LEU A 433 23.31 0.48 -0.96
CA LEU A 433 24.73 0.41 -1.31
C LEU A 433 24.99 -0.66 -2.36
N VAL A 434 24.55 -1.89 -2.13
CA VAL A 434 24.77 -3.00 -3.06
C VAL A 434 24.13 -2.72 -4.43
N LEU A 435 22.93 -2.15 -4.46
CA LEU A 435 22.28 -1.74 -5.72
C LEU A 435 23.07 -0.66 -6.47
N GLY A 436 23.64 0.30 -5.75
CA GLY A 436 24.52 1.32 -6.35
C GLY A 436 25.81 0.75 -6.93
N LEU A 437 26.35 -0.30 -6.32
CA LEU A 437 27.52 -1.03 -6.83
C LEU A 437 27.19 -1.90 -8.05
N ILE A 438 26.03 -2.56 -8.04
CA ILE A 438 25.56 -3.42 -9.14
C ILE A 438 25.19 -2.58 -10.37
N CYS A 439 24.54 -1.43 -10.19
CA CYS A 439 24.05 -0.60 -11.29
C CYS A 439 24.41 0.88 -11.07
N LYS A 440 25.40 1.36 -11.82
CA LYS A 440 25.85 2.76 -11.79
C LYS A 440 24.90 3.74 -12.50
N ASN A 441 23.93 3.22 -13.25
CA ASN A 441 22.97 4.03 -14.02
C ASN A 441 21.77 4.49 -13.20
N PHE A 442 21.66 4.08 -11.93
CA PHE A 442 20.77 4.74 -10.99
C PHE A 442 21.14 6.23 -10.89
N VAL A 443 20.14 7.10 -10.89
CA VAL A 443 20.36 8.55 -10.77
C VAL A 443 21.05 8.88 -9.44
N SER A 444 21.90 9.90 -9.40
CA SER A 444 22.64 10.31 -8.20
C SER A 444 22.23 11.69 -7.66
N ASP A 445 21.46 12.47 -8.40
CA ASP A 445 21.03 13.82 -8.00
C ASP A 445 19.61 13.79 -7.43
N ALA A 446 19.48 13.60 -6.12
CA ALA A 446 18.29 13.97 -5.37
C ALA A 446 18.68 15.12 -4.44
N GLY A 447 17.97 16.24 -4.50
CA GLY A 447 18.30 17.46 -3.76
C GLY A 447 18.30 17.30 -2.23
N LEU A 448 18.91 18.29 -1.54
CA LEU A 448 19.08 18.53 -0.09
C LEU A 448 19.59 17.38 0.82
N ASP A 449 19.24 16.12 0.55
CA ASP A 449 19.67 14.93 1.31
C ASP A 449 20.69 14.07 0.52
N ALA A 450 21.56 14.74 -0.25
CA ALA A 450 22.62 14.07 -1.00
C ALA A 450 23.50 13.22 -0.05
N VAL A 451 23.39 11.89 -0.14
CA VAL A 451 24.29 10.99 0.58
C VAL A 451 25.65 11.08 -0.10
N ALA A 452 26.59 11.75 0.58
CA ALA A 452 27.91 12.12 0.06
C ALA A 452 28.78 10.95 -0.45
N ASP A 453 28.36 9.69 -0.27
CA ASP A 453 29.14 8.52 -0.69
C ASP A 453 28.35 7.42 -1.43
N ILE A 454 27.02 7.50 -1.63
CA ILE A 454 26.23 6.35 -2.14
C ILE A 454 25.03 6.71 -3.06
N GLY A 455 25.13 7.74 -3.90
CA GLY A 455 24.09 8.02 -4.91
C GLY A 455 22.67 8.25 -4.33
N SER A 456 21.63 8.16 -5.18
CA SER A 456 20.24 8.46 -4.77
C SER A 456 19.68 7.54 -3.67
N PRO A 457 18.66 7.99 -2.91
CA PRO A 457 17.95 7.17 -1.94
C PRO A 457 17.37 5.86 -2.53
N LEU A 458 17.20 4.83 -1.70
CA LEU A 458 16.59 3.55 -2.09
C LEU A 458 15.19 3.73 -2.70
N SER A 459 14.43 4.72 -2.21
CA SER A 459 13.11 5.07 -2.76
C SER A 459 13.20 5.46 -4.24
N VAL A 460 14.18 6.29 -4.59
CA VAL A 460 14.44 6.71 -5.97
C VAL A 460 14.85 5.51 -6.82
N LYS A 461 15.77 4.67 -6.35
CA LYS A 461 16.20 3.46 -7.08
C LYS A 461 15.04 2.48 -7.31
N ALA A 462 14.22 2.23 -6.29
CA ALA A 462 13.07 1.35 -6.38
C ALA A 462 12.01 1.85 -7.37
N ILE A 463 11.71 3.16 -7.37
CA ILE A 463 10.78 3.76 -8.34
C ILE A 463 11.39 3.73 -9.74
N GLN A 464 12.66 4.10 -9.90
CA GLN A 464 13.36 4.12 -11.19
C GLN A 464 13.35 2.72 -11.83
N TYR A 465 13.60 1.67 -11.03
CA TYR A 465 13.51 0.27 -11.46
C TYR A 465 12.12 -0.10 -12.02
N CYS A 466 11.05 0.33 -11.36
CA CYS A 466 9.67 0.05 -11.78
C CYS A 466 9.30 0.80 -13.07
N VAL A 467 9.64 2.10 -13.15
CA VAL A 467 9.31 2.96 -14.30
C VAL A 467 10.08 2.54 -15.57
N ALA A 468 11.31 2.06 -15.40
CA ALA A 468 12.19 1.64 -16.50
C ALA A 468 11.72 0.35 -17.21
N GLN A 469 10.80 -0.42 -16.65
CA GLN A 469 10.32 -1.65 -17.27
C GLN A 469 9.56 -1.35 -18.59
N GLU A 470 9.90 -2.09 -19.65
CA GLU A 470 9.39 -1.85 -21.01
C GLU A 470 7.87 -2.07 -21.13
N ASN A 471 7.35 -3.12 -20.49
CA ASN A 471 5.93 -3.50 -20.58
C ASN A 471 5.10 -3.02 -19.38
N VAL A 472 5.63 -2.06 -18.60
CA VAL A 472 4.91 -1.36 -17.54
C VAL A 472 4.51 0.01 -18.06
N GLY A 473 3.21 0.28 -18.05
CA GLY A 473 2.64 1.52 -18.55
C GLY A 473 2.81 2.68 -17.58
N CYS A 474 2.44 2.49 -16.30
CA CYS A 474 2.50 3.54 -15.29
C CYS A 474 2.73 2.96 -13.89
N THR A 475 3.70 3.49 -13.14
CA THR A 475 3.97 3.16 -11.74
C THR A 475 3.26 4.14 -10.81
N LEU A 476 2.35 3.64 -9.99
CA LEU A 476 1.56 4.41 -9.03
C LEU A 476 2.31 4.51 -7.70
N VAL A 477 2.65 5.74 -7.30
CA VAL A 477 3.39 6.03 -6.07
C VAL A 477 2.54 6.84 -5.10
N GLY A 478 2.52 6.44 -3.83
CA GLY A 478 1.81 7.14 -2.74
C GLY A 478 2.50 8.43 -2.29
N MET A 479 2.62 9.41 -3.19
CA MET A 479 3.36 10.66 -2.96
C MET A 479 2.56 11.64 -2.09
N ARG A 480 2.67 11.51 -0.76
CA ARG A 480 1.88 12.31 0.19
C ARG A 480 2.50 13.66 0.56
N THR A 481 3.76 13.90 0.22
CA THR A 481 4.44 15.16 0.51
C THR A 481 5.20 15.66 -0.73
N PRO A 482 5.48 16.97 -0.84
CA PRO A 482 6.26 17.51 -1.96
C PRO A 482 7.66 16.89 -2.10
N GLU A 483 8.26 16.42 -1.02
CA GLU A 483 9.57 15.76 -1.00
C GLU A 483 9.46 14.38 -1.68
N TYR A 484 8.47 13.58 -1.32
CA TYR A 484 8.19 12.31 -2.01
C TYR A 484 7.83 12.49 -3.49
N VAL A 485 7.18 13.60 -3.86
CA VAL A 485 6.96 13.93 -5.28
C VAL A 485 8.28 14.22 -5.99
N HIS A 486 9.22 14.91 -5.34
CA HIS A 486 10.54 15.18 -5.92
C HIS A 486 11.27 13.88 -6.24
N ASP A 487 11.42 13.00 -5.26
CA ASP A 487 12.10 11.71 -5.41
C ASP A 487 11.49 10.88 -6.55
N ALA A 488 10.17 10.81 -6.60
CA ALA A 488 9.45 10.03 -7.59
C ALA A 488 9.61 10.61 -9.02
N VAL A 489 9.58 11.95 -9.15
CA VAL A 489 9.80 12.63 -10.44
C VAL A 489 11.23 12.44 -10.92
N VAL A 490 12.23 12.65 -10.05
CA VAL A 490 13.65 12.42 -10.37
C VAL A 490 13.88 10.97 -10.83
N ALA A 491 13.31 10.01 -10.11
CA ALA A 491 13.36 8.60 -10.49
C ALA A 491 12.75 8.34 -11.88
N ALA A 492 11.57 8.93 -12.15
CA ALA A 492 10.88 8.74 -13.42
C ALA A 492 11.65 9.38 -14.59
N GLU A 493 12.07 10.63 -14.46
CA GLU A 493 12.81 11.35 -15.51
C GLU A 493 14.12 10.63 -15.86
N ALA A 494 14.80 10.04 -14.87
CA ALA A 494 16.03 9.28 -15.08
C ALA A 494 15.83 7.80 -15.47
N SER A 495 14.59 7.30 -15.53
CA SER A 495 14.32 5.88 -15.78
C SER A 495 14.90 5.35 -17.10
N HIS A 496 15.02 6.20 -18.12
CA HIS A 496 15.63 5.86 -19.41
C HIS A 496 17.12 5.48 -19.34
N ARG A 497 17.80 5.80 -18.22
CA ARG A 497 19.21 5.45 -18.00
C ARG A 497 19.41 3.95 -17.74
N LEU A 498 18.39 3.25 -17.24
CA LEU A 498 18.49 1.83 -16.93
C LEU A 498 18.29 1.00 -18.20
N THR A 499 19.33 0.26 -18.60
CA THR A 499 19.30 -0.68 -19.73
C THR A 499 18.62 -2.00 -19.35
N LYS A 500 18.34 -2.85 -20.34
CA LYS A 500 17.82 -4.20 -20.07
C LYS A 500 18.80 -5.04 -19.25
N GLU A 501 20.10 -4.85 -19.49
CA GLU A 501 21.20 -5.49 -18.77
C GLU A 501 21.26 -5.00 -17.32
N ASP A 502 21.08 -3.70 -17.08
CA ASP A 502 20.99 -3.13 -15.72
C ASP A 502 19.83 -3.74 -14.93
N LEU A 503 18.63 -3.79 -15.53
CA LEU A 503 17.45 -4.35 -14.89
C LEU A 503 17.64 -5.85 -14.54
N LYS A 504 18.33 -6.59 -15.41
CA LYS A 504 18.72 -7.99 -15.13
C LYS A 504 19.75 -8.08 -14.01
N ALA A 505 20.76 -7.21 -13.99
CA ALA A 505 21.77 -7.20 -12.95
C ALA A 505 21.16 -6.89 -11.57
N VAL A 506 20.29 -5.88 -11.49
CA VAL A 506 19.50 -5.56 -10.28
C VAL A 506 18.67 -6.75 -9.83
N ALA A 507 17.99 -7.43 -10.76
CA ALA A 507 17.20 -8.64 -10.49
C ALA A 507 18.02 -9.82 -9.95
N GLN A 508 19.35 -9.81 -10.12
CA GLN A 508 20.29 -10.82 -9.60
C GLN A 508 20.99 -10.37 -8.31
N CYS A 509 20.58 -9.23 -7.72
CA CYS A 509 21.11 -8.78 -6.44
C CYS A 509 20.93 -9.86 -5.35
N PRO A 510 22.01 -10.35 -4.71
CA PRO A 510 21.93 -11.42 -3.72
C PRO A 510 20.97 -11.11 -2.55
N LEU A 511 20.93 -9.86 -2.10
CA LEU A 511 20.05 -9.41 -1.02
C LEU A 511 18.56 -9.49 -1.39
N LEU A 512 18.22 -9.36 -2.67
CA LEU A 512 16.84 -9.53 -3.15
C LEU A 512 16.46 -11.00 -3.35
N LEU A 513 17.44 -11.87 -3.56
CA LEU A 513 17.24 -13.31 -3.76
C LEU A 513 17.17 -14.07 -2.42
N ALA A 514 18.01 -13.71 -1.45
CA ALA A 514 18.07 -14.36 -0.14
C ALA A 514 16.71 -14.33 0.59
N VAL A 515 15.98 -13.21 0.48
CA VAL A 515 14.65 -13.02 1.09
C VAL A 515 13.56 -13.87 0.41
N ASN A 516 13.81 -14.40 -0.79
CA ASN A 516 12.88 -15.24 -1.54
C ASN A 516 13.24 -16.74 -1.49
N ALA A 517 14.38 -17.12 -0.89
CA ALA A 517 14.84 -18.50 -0.82
C ALA A 517 14.08 -19.37 0.20
N ASP A 518 13.35 -18.73 1.13
CA ASP A 518 12.50 -19.39 2.14
C ASP A 518 11.05 -19.64 1.66
N LYS A 519 10.79 -19.58 0.34
CA LYS A 519 9.46 -19.84 -0.26
C LYS A 519 9.24 -21.30 -0.63
#